data_AF-A0A0C3D438-F1
#
_entry.id   AF-A0A0C3D438-F1
#
_cell.length_a   1.000
_cell.length_b   1.000
_cell.length_c   1.000
_cell.angle_alpha   90.00
_cell.angle_beta   90.00
_cell.angle_gamma   90.00
#
_symmetry.space_group_name_H-M   'P 1'
#
loop_
_entity.id
_entity.type
_entity.pdbx_description
1 polymer ?
#
loop_
_entity_poly.entity_id
_entity_poly.type
_entity_poly.pdbx_seq_one_letter_code
_entity_poly.pdbx_strand_id
1 'polypeptide(L)'
;MHQCETAATKEAAPPGTADKPRKKQKTQASAKDQSTLQEAHQAKEMGKQAHLQALRTTETYSQHVNQARAWLQSHFKEDGTLSIASHPEEGSEIYHDPAFKDAFEEHPNHCSNEALSIYLGWRGFKENCSQSTIDGI
;
A
#
# COMPACT_ATOMS: atom_id res chain seq x y z
N MET A 1 -35.01 -26.41 -42.79
CA MET A 1 -35.91 -25.25 -42.60
C MET A 1 -35.20 -23.98 -43.10
N HIS A 2 -34.85 -23.95 -44.39
CA HIS A 2 -34.03 -22.91 -44.99
C HIS A 2 -34.91 -21.91 -45.77
N GLN A 3 -34.72 -20.63 -45.44
CA GLN A 3 -34.63 -19.44 -46.32
C GLN A 3 -35.94 -18.85 -46.91
N CYS A 4 -36.20 -17.56 -46.60
CA CYS A 4 -35.97 -16.34 -47.44
C CYS A 4 -37.13 -16.15 -48.45
N GLU A 5 -37.69 -14.97 -48.73
CA GLU A 5 -37.05 -13.69 -49.06
C GLU A 5 -38.12 -12.56 -49.23
N THR A 6 -37.70 -11.32 -48.94
CA THR A 6 -37.97 -9.99 -49.56
C THR A 6 -39.35 -9.54 -50.08
N ALA A 7 -39.69 -8.27 -49.74
CA ALA A 7 -40.03 -7.25 -50.74
C ALA A 7 -39.85 -5.82 -50.17
N ALA A 8 -39.15 -4.96 -50.92
CA ALA A 8 -38.99 -3.54 -50.68
C ALA A 8 -39.93 -2.71 -51.57
N THR A 9 -40.34 -1.50 -51.16
CA THR A 9 -40.60 -0.35 -52.05
C THR A 9 -40.63 0.97 -51.25
N LYS A 10 -39.97 2.00 -51.81
CA LYS A 10 -39.82 3.40 -51.37
C LYS A 10 -41.15 4.19 -51.45
N GLU A 11 -41.33 5.23 -50.62
CA GLU A 11 -41.40 6.64 -51.09
C GLU A 11 -41.54 7.70 -49.98
N ALA A 12 -40.89 8.85 -50.25
CA ALA A 12 -41.15 10.25 -49.88
C ALA A 12 -41.29 10.72 -48.41
N ALA A 13 -40.42 11.68 -48.06
CA ALA A 13 -40.49 12.51 -46.85
C ALA A 13 -41.38 13.75 -47.05
N PRO A 14 -41.83 14.38 -45.94
CA PRO A 14 -41.85 15.84 -45.87
C PRO A 14 -41.08 16.40 -44.64
N PRO A 15 -40.77 17.70 -44.61
CA PRO A 15 -39.62 18.26 -43.90
C PRO A 15 -39.96 18.85 -42.53
N GLY A 16 -38.94 18.94 -41.67
CA GLY A 16 -38.86 19.99 -40.65
C GLY A 16 -38.92 19.50 -39.20
N THR A 17 -37.79 19.51 -38.51
CA THR A 17 -37.50 20.52 -37.47
C THR A 17 -36.05 20.35 -37.02
N ALA A 18 -35.37 21.48 -36.84
CA ALA A 18 -33.95 21.55 -36.52
C ALA A 18 -33.65 20.97 -35.12
N ASP A 19 -32.90 19.87 -35.08
CA ASP A 19 -32.31 19.33 -33.86
C ASP A 19 -31.25 20.30 -33.35
N LYS A 20 -31.59 21.10 -32.33
CA LYS A 20 -30.61 21.92 -31.62
C LYS A 20 -29.75 21.00 -30.74
N PRO A 21 -28.41 21.17 -30.72
CA PRO A 21 -27.56 20.39 -29.85
C PRO A 21 -27.87 20.73 -28.39
N ARG A 22 -28.33 19.73 -27.64
CA ARG A 22 -28.59 19.80 -26.20
C ARG A 22 -27.27 20.16 -25.49
N LYS A 23 -27.13 21.43 -25.09
CA LYS A 23 -26.00 21.88 -24.26
C LYS A 23 -25.94 21.00 -23.00
N LYS A 24 -24.83 20.28 -22.82
CA LYS A 24 -24.50 19.62 -21.55
C LYS A 24 -24.41 20.70 -20.47
N GLN A 25 -25.44 20.82 -19.63
CA GLN A 25 -25.34 21.61 -18.41
C GLN A 25 -24.27 20.98 -17.52
N LYS A 26 -23.23 21.74 -17.21
CA LYS A 26 -22.27 21.42 -16.17
C LYS A 26 -22.99 21.62 -14.84
N THR A 27 -23.48 20.55 -14.24
CA THR A 27 -24.09 20.58 -12.91
C THR A 27 -23.01 21.04 -11.92
N GLN A 28 -23.18 22.21 -11.32
CA GLN A 28 -22.39 22.61 -10.16
C GLN A 28 -22.73 21.62 -9.03
N ALA A 29 -21.70 21.01 -8.44
CA ALA A 29 -21.88 20.14 -7.28
C ALA A 29 -22.65 20.92 -6.21
N SER A 30 -23.74 20.32 -5.74
CA SER A 30 -24.55 20.91 -4.67
C SER A 30 -23.76 20.91 -3.36
N ALA A 31 -24.06 21.84 -2.45
CA ALA A 31 -23.52 21.82 -1.09
C ALA A 31 -23.76 20.46 -0.39
N LYS A 32 -24.86 19.77 -0.76
CA LYS A 32 -25.16 18.42 -0.29
C LYS A 32 -24.18 17.36 -0.82
N ASP A 33 -23.73 17.51 -2.07
CA ASP A 33 -22.75 16.60 -2.68
C ASP A 33 -21.36 16.79 -2.06
N GLN A 34 -21.00 18.04 -1.71
CA GLN A 34 -19.77 18.34 -0.98
C GLN A 34 -19.79 17.77 0.46
N SER A 35 -20.92 17.89 1.17
CA SER A 35 -21.12 17.26 2.49
C SER A 35 -20.94 15.75 2.42
N THR A 36 -21.54 15.11 1.42
CA THR A 36 -21.47 13.65 1.23
C THR A 36 -20.03 13.18 0.98
N LEU A 37 -19.23 13.94 0.22
CA LEU A 37 -17.83 13.60 -0.03
C LEU A 37 -16.97 13.76 1.23
N GLN A 38 -17.21 14.82 2.01
CA GLN A 38 -16.53 15.02 3.29
C GLN A 38 -16.85 13.90 4.29
N GLU A 39 -18.12 13.50 4.38
CA GLU A 39 -18.56 12.37 5.20
C GLU A 39 -17.89 11.06 4.77
N ALA A 40 -17.82 10.79 3.45
CA ALA A 40 -17.12 9.62 2.93
C ALA A 40 -15.62 9.62 3.26
N HIS A 41 -14.96 10.78 3.20
CA HIS A 41 -13.56 10.91 3.60
C HIS A 41 -13.37 10.61 5.08
N GLN A 42 -14.22 11.14 5.95
CA GLN A 42 -14.17 10.88 7.38
C GLN A 42 -14.39 9.40 7.69
N ALA A 43 -15.39 8.77 7.06
CA ALA A 43 -15.65 7.33 7.21
C ALA A 43 -14.44 6.49 6.79
N LYS A 44 -13.76 6.86 5.70
CA LYS A 44 -12.53 6.20 5.25
C LYS A 44 -11.40 6.31 6.29
N GLU A 45 -11.15 7.50 6.82
CA GLU A 45 -10.10 7.69 7.84
C GLU A 45 -10.44 6.98 9.16
N MET A 46 -11.71 7.02 9.59
CA MET A 46 -12.17 6.25 10.76
C MET A 46 -11.98 4.74 10.56
N GLY A 47 -12.34 4.23 9.38
CA GLY A 47 -12.11 2.82 9.03
C GLY A 47 -10.64 2.43 9.07
N LYS A 48 -9.75 3.30 8.57
CA LYS A 48 -8.28 3.10 8.66
C LYS A 48 -7.81 3.04 10.11
N GLN A 49 -8.26 3.98 10.95
CA GLN A 49 -7.88 4.00 12.38
C GLN A 49 -8.41 2.76 13.11
N ALA A 50 -9.66 2.38 12.86
CA ALA A 50 -10.24 1.16 13.43
C ALA A 50 -9.46 -0.09 12.99
N HIS A 51 -9.00 -0.15 11.74
CA HIS A 51 -8.18 -1.26 11.25
C HIS A 51 -6.79 -1.30 11.92
N LEU A 52 -6.12 -0.15 12.09
CA LEU A 52 -4.82 -0.08 12.77
C LEU A 52 -4.90 -0.48 14.25
N GLN A 53 -6.02 -0.18 14.90
CA GLN A 53 -6.30 -0.55 16.29
C GLN A 53 -6.92 -1.94 16.44
N ALA A 54 -7.25 -2.62 15.34
CA ALA A 54 -7.82 -3.96 15.40
C ALA A 54 -6.79 -4.91 15.98
N LEU A 55 -7.21 -5.71 16.98
CA LEU A 55 -6.34 -6.62 17.73
C LEU A 55 -5.42 -7.45 16.81
N ARG A 56 -6.00 -8.08 15.79
CA ARG A 56 -5.27 -8.91 14.82
C ARG A 56 -4.19 -8.13 14.08
N THR A 57 -4.48 -6.89 13.69
CA THR A 57 -3.52 -6.02 13.01
C THR A 57 -2.37 -5.69 13.94
N THR A 58 -2.67 -5.26 15.17
CA THR A 58 -1.65 -4.93 16.18
C THR A 58 -0.78 -6.14 16.54
N GLU A 59 -1.37 -7.33 16.70
CA GLU A 59 -0.64 -8.58 16.96
C GLU A 59 0.30 -8.93 15.81
N THR A 60 -0.17 -8.81 14.56
CA THR A 60 0.63 -9.09 13.37
C THR A 60 1.82 -8.12 13.26
N TYR A 61 1.59 -6.83 13.43
CA TYR A 61 2.66 -5.82 13.45
C TYR A 61 3.66 -6.09 14.58
N SER A 62 3.17 -6.39 15.78
CA SER A 62 4.04 -6.71 16.93
C SER A 62 4.91 -7.94 16.67
N GLN A 63 4.35 -8.95 16.00
CA GLN A 63 5.10 -10.14 15.60
C GLN A 63 6.25 -9.77 14.64
N HIS A 64 6.02 -8.92 13.64
CA HIS A 64 7.06 -8.48 12.72
C HIS A 64 8.16 -7.68 13.42
N VAL A 65 7.79 -6.78 14.33
CA VAL A 65 8.77 -6.01 15.12
C VAL A 65 9.61 -6.95 15.99
N ASN A 66 8.99 -7.93 16.65
CA ASN A 66 9.71 -8.91 17.46
C ASN A 66 10.67 -9.78 16.63
N GLN A 67 10.26 -10.19 15.44
CA GLN A 67 11.12 -10.92 14.51
C GLN A 67 12.29 -10.06 14.04
N ALA A 68 12.06 -8.78 13.73
CA ALA A 68 13.09 -7.84 13.33
C ALA A 68 14.10 -7.59 14.47
N ARG A 69 13.63 -7.45 15.72
CA ARG A 69 14.50 -7.34 16.91
C ARG A 69 15.36 -8.58 17.09
N ALA A 70 14.77 -9.78 17.05
CA ALA A 70 15.50 -11.03 17.21
C ALA A 70 16.55 -11.22 16.09
N TRP A 71 16.18 -10.87 14.86
CA TRP A 71 17.10 -10.86 13.73
C TRP A 71 18.27 -9.90 13.98
N LEU A 72 17.99 -8.64 14.35
CA LEU A 72 19.01 -7.62 14.59
C LEU A 72 19.97 -8.05 15.71
N GLN A 73 19.43 -8.54 16.83
CA GLN A 73 20.22 -9.02 17.97
C GLN A 73 21.15 -10.18 17.59
N SER A 74 20.77 -11.03 16.63
CA SER A 74 21.63 -12.13 16.17
C SER A 74 22.92 -11.67 15.48
N HIS A 75 23.00 -10.40 15.07
CA HIS A 75 24.22 -9.80 14.52
C HIS A 75 25.21 -9.34 15.59
N PHE A 76 24.79 -9.27 16.86
CA PHE A 76 25.61 -8.80 17.96
C PHE A 76 25.92 -9.92 18.95
N LYS A 77 27.09 -9.83 19.58
CA LYS A 77 27.47 -10.65 20.72
C LYS A 77 26.81 -10.12 22.00
N GLU A 78 26.88 -10.90 23.08
CA GLU A 78 26.35 -10.51 24.40
C GLU A 78 26.98 -9.21 24.95
N ASP A 79 28.22 -8.90 24.54
CA ASP A 79 28.92 -7.66 24.90
C ASP A 79 28.52 -6.44 24.04
N GLY A 80 27.58 -6.62 23.10
CA GLY A 80 27.12 -5.58 22.18
C GLY A 80 28.04 -5.32 20.99
N THR A 81 29.11 -6.11 20.83
CA THR A 81 30.00 -6.02 19.67
C THR A 81 29.42 -6.79 18.49
N LEU A 82 29.53 -6.26 17.28
CA LEU A 82 29.16 -6.98 16.06
C LEU A 82 29.88 -8.33 15.94
N SER A 83 29.13 -9.34 15.54
CA SER A 83 29.67 -10.65 15.22
C SER A 83 30.22 -10.64 13.80
N ILE A 84 31.54 -10.86 13.68
CA ILE A 84 32.28 -10.87 12.40
C ILE A 84 31.72 -11.90 11.40
N ALA A 85 31.05 -12.96 11.89
CA ALA A 85 30.47 -14.01 11.04
C ALA A 85 29.25 -13.57 10.23
N SER A 86 28.65 -12.42 10.55
CA SER A 86 27.42 -11.93 9.91
C SER A 86 27.67 -10.91 8.81
N HIS A 87 28.94 -10.59 8.51
CA HIS A 87 29.28 -9.42 7.70
C HIS A 87 29.80 -9.81 6.30
N PRO A 88 29.18 -9.34 5.20
CA PRO A 88 29.90 -9.15 3.95
C PRO A 88 30.82 -7.93 4.15
N GLU A 89 32.14 -8.14 4.15
CA GLU A 89 33.27 -7.24 4.44
C GLU A 89 33.22 -5.81 3.83
N GLU A 90 32.22 -5.51 3.00
CA GLU A 90 31.97 -4.25 2.32
C GLU A 90 30.46 -4.05 2.16
N GLY A 91 29.87 -3.00 2.74
CA GLY A 91 28.61 -2.52 2.15
C GLY A 91 27.61 -1.72 2.99
N SER A 92 27.72 -1.59 4.31
CA SER A 92 26.73 -0.76 5.05
C SER A 92 27.34 -0.08 6.26
N GLU A 93 27.66 1.20 6.09
CA GLU A 93 28.17 2.10 7.15
C GLU A 93 27.30 2.08 8.40
N ILE A 94 26.00 1.76 8.26
CA ILE A 94 25.05 1.73 9.36
C ILE A 94 25.38 0.71 10.45
N TYR A 95 26.06 -0.40 10.14
CA TYR A 95 26.47 -1.35 11.18
C TYR A 95 27.48 -0.73 12.15
N HIS A 96 28.25 0.28 11.72
CA HIS A 96 29.18 1.01 12.58
C HIS A 96 28.49 2.05 13.46
N ASP A 97 27.22 2.36 13.21
CA ASP A 97 26.46 3.29 14.05
C ASP A 97 26.04 2.61 15.36
N PRO A 98 26.44 3.13 16.53
CA PRO A 98 26.04 2.57 17.82
C PRO A 98 24.53 2.51 18.04
N ALA A 99 23.75 3.37 17.37
CA ALA A 99 22.29 3.38 17.46
C ALA A 99 21.63 2.29 16.62
N PHE A 100 22.37 1.65 15.69
CA PHE A 100 21.80 0.62 14.82
C PHE A 100 21.30 -0.59 15.61
N LYS A 101 21.98 -0.99 16.68
CA LYS A 101 21.56 -2.09 17.55
C LYS A 101 20.17 -1.87 18.18
N ASP A 102 19.77 -0.62 18.34
CA ASP A 102 18.53 -0.18 18.97
C ASP A 102 17.48 0.25 17.92
N ALA A 103 17.72 -0.02 16.63
CA ALA A 103 16.90 0.50 15.53
C ALA A 103 15.43 0.03 15.53
N PHE A 104 15.11 -1.06 16.23
CA PHE A 104 13.75 -1.57 16.38
C PHE A 104 13.18 -1.40 17.81
N GLU A 105 13.83 -0.62 18.67
CA GLU A 105 13.31 -0.31 20.00
C GLU A 105 12.00 0.49 19.96
N GLU A 106 11.38 0.74 21.12
CA GLU A 106 10.06 1.39 21.22
C GLU A 106 9.99 2.72 20.45
N HIS A 107 11.10 3.45 20.37
CA HIS A 107 11.19 4.71 19.65
C HIS A 107 12.10 4.57 18.43
N PRO A 108 11.57 4.79 17.21
CA PRO A 108 12.40 4.81 16.01
C PRO A 108 13.52 5.85 16.13
N ASN A 109 14.71 5.48 15.66
CA ASN A 109 15.88 6.34 15.58
C ASN A 109 16.29 6.57 14.11
N HIS A 110 17.39 7.28 13.88
CA HIS A 110 17.85 7.57 12.52
C HIS A 110 18.27 6.32 11.73
N CYS A 111 18.59 5.22 12.41
CA CYS A 111 18.93 3.93 11.81
C CYS A 111 17.71 3.07 11.47
N SER A 112 16.52 3.36 12.03
CA SER A 112 15.34 2.49 11.91
C SER A 112 14.91 2.19 10.47
N ASN A 113 14.92 3.20 9.60
CA ASN A 113 14.47 3.01 8.21
C ASN A 113 15.40 2.06 7.43
N GLU A 114 16.71 2.21 7.61
CA GLU A 114 17.69 1.40 6.90
C GLU A 114 17.78 0.00 7.52
N ALA A 115 17.70 -0.13 8.84
CA ALA A 115 17.56 -1.42 9.52
C ALA A 115 16.32 -2.19 9.03
N LEU A 116 15.18 -1.51 8.90
CA LEU A 116 13.95 -2.09 8.35
C LEU A 116 14.16 -2.55 6.90
N SER A 117 14.81 -1.74 6.06
CA SER A 117 15.08 -2.10 4.66
C SER A 117 15.93 -3.37 4.55
N ILE A 118 16.98 -3.47 5.36
CA ILE A 118 17.86 -4.65 5.40
C ILE A 118 17.08 -5.87 5.89
N TYR A 119 16.30 -5.72 6.97
CA TYR A 119 15.49 -6.80 7.52
C TYR A 119 14.49 -7.34 6.51
N LEU A 120 13.76 -6.45 5.81
CA LEU A 120 12.77 -6.84 4.80
C LEU A 120 13.43 -7.54 3.61
N GLY A 121 14.60 -7.07 3.17
CA GLY A 121 15.39 -7.74 2.13
C GLY A 121 15.85 -9.14 2.55
N TRP A 122 16.41 -9.28 3.75
CA TRP A 122 16.81 -10.58 4.31
C TRP A 122 15.61 -11.52 4.44
N ARG A 123 14.49 -11.03 4.97
CA ARG A 123 13.29 -11.84 5.18
C ARG A 123 12.69 -12.29 3.85
N GLY A 124 12.58 -11.39 2.89
CA GLY A 124 12.08 -11.71 1.54
C GLY A 124 12.91 -12.82 0.89
N PHE A 125 14.23 -12.75 1.03
CA PHE A 125 15.13 -13.81 0.56
C PHE A 125 14.97 -15.11 1.36
N LYS A 126 14.99 -15.02 2.70
CA LYS A 126 15.00 -16.19 3.60
C LYS A 126 13.70 -16.99 3.58
N GLU A 127 12.57 -16.29 3.54
CA GLU A 127 11.22 -16.86 3.54
C GLU A 127 10.66 -17.03 2.13
N ASN A 128 11.42 -16.65 1.09
CA ASN A 128 11.00 -16.66 -0.32
C ASN A 128 9.66 -15.92 -0.53
N CYS A 129 9.51 -14.77 0.13
CA CYS A 129 8.31 -13.95 0.03
C CYS A 129 8.24 -13.23 -1.32
N SER A 130 7.03 -13.05 -1.84
CA SER A 130 6.81 -12.16 -2.98
C SER A 130 7.04 -10.70 -2.58
N GLN A 131 7.37 -9.85 -3.56
CA GLN A 131 7.48 -8.40 -3.36
C GLN A 131 6.22 -7.82 -2.72
N SER A 132 5.04 -8.26 -3.15
CA SER A 132 3.76 -7.79 -2.59
C SER A 132 3.57 -8.10 -1.11
N THR A 133 4.19 -9.18 -0.62
CA THR A 133 4.15 -9.55 0.80
C THR A 133 5.09 -8.65 1.59
N ILE A 134 6.27 -8.37 1.04
CA ILE A 134 7.26 -7.48 1.65
C ILE A 134 6.75 -6.03 1.70
N ASP A 135 6.15 -5.53 0.61
CA ASP A 135 5.55 -4.19 0.55
C ASP A 135 4.32 -4.04 1.46
N GLY A 136 3.70 -5.16 1.85
CA GLY A 136 2.52 -5.19 2.71
C GLY A 136 2.82 -5.16 4.21
N ILE A 137 4.08 -5.30 4.61
CA ILE A 137 4.57 -5.20 5.99
C ILE A 137 4.87 -3.74 6.31
#